data_AF-A0A7I7PJB3-F1
#
_entry.id   AF-A0A7I7PJB3-F1
#
_cell.length_a   1.000
_cell.length_b   1.000
_cell.length_c   1.000
_cell.angle_alpha   90.00
_cell.angle_beta   90.00
_cell.angle_gamma   90.00
#
_symmetry.space_group_name_H-M   'P 1'
#
loop_
_entity.id
_entity.type
_entity.pdbx_description
1 polymer ?
#
loop_
_entity_poly.entity_id
_entity_poly.type
_entity_poly.pdbx_seq_one_letter_code
_entity_poly.pdbx_strand_id
1 'polypeptide(L)' 'MFIIRLLNGDEVRATDGAQLTINHDTGVVSVCRVEGFEEVTTHYSPSAWEMVTHRVRVRPPAISVAR' A
#
# COMPACT_ATOMS: atom_id res chain seq x y z
N MET A 1 1.07 6.25 0.45
CA MET A 1 -0.23 6.28 -0.27
C MET A 1 -0.19 5.21 -1.33
N PHE A 2 -1.16 4.31 -1.39
CA PHE A 2 -1.25 3.29 -2.44
C PHE A 2 -2.66 3.17 -3.01
N ILE A 3 -2.77 2.59 -4.19
CA ILE A 3 -4.02 2.22 -4.86
C ILE A 3 -3.86 0.79 -5.34
N ILE A 4 -4.81 -0.08 -4.99
CA ILE A 4 -4.95 -1.42 -5.55
C ILE A 4 -6.16 -1.39 -6.48
N ARG A 5 -5.94 -1.75 -7.74
CA ARG A 5 -7.02 -2.04 -8.68
C ARG A 5 -7.34 -3.52 -8.63
N LEU A 6 -8.58 -3.84 -8.34
CA LEU A 6 -9.10 -5.20 -8.31
C LEU A 6 -9.62 -5.58 -9.70
N LEU A 7 -9.58 -6.87 -10.02
CA LEU A 7 -10.00 -7.37 -11.34
C LEU A 7 -11.51 -7.24 -11.59
N ASN A 8 -12.29 -7.05 -10.53
CA ASN A 8 -13.71 -6.76 -10.62
C ASN A 8 -14.01 -5.27 -10.92
N GLY A 9 -12.97 -4.43 -11.05
CA GLY A 9 -13.08 -3.00 -11.30
C GLY A 9 -13.08 -2.12 -10.04
N ASP A 10 -13.07 -2.72 -8.84
CA ASP A 10 -13.01 -1.96 -7.59
C ASP A 10 -11.62 -1.37 -7.33
N GLU A 11 -11.57 -0.25 -6.63
CA GLU A 11 -10.32 0.37 -6.20
C GLU A 11 -10.22 0.42 -4.66
N VAL A 12 -9.16 -0.17 -4.13
CA VAL A 12 -8.81 -0.04 -2.71
C VAL A 12 -7.76 1.06 -2.57
N ARG A 13 -8.07 2.08 -1.78
CA ARG A 13 -7.20 3.26 -1.60
C ARG A 13 -6.62 3.29 -0.19
N ALA A 14 -5.37 3.71 -0.08
CA ALA A 14 -4.74 3.92 1.21
C ALA A 14 -5.42 5.07 1.96
N THR A 15 -5.92 4.77 3.15
CA THR A 15 -6.24 5.77 4.18
C THR A 15 -4.98 6.12 4.97
N ASP A 16 -5.01 7.21 5.72
CA ASP A 16 -3.91 7.57 6.63
C ASP A 16 -3.65 6.40 7.61
N GLY A 17 -2.38 6.04 7.81
CA GLY A 17 -1.97 4.91 8.65
C GLY A 17 -2.07 3.51 8.04
N ALA A 18 -2.57 3.35 6.80
CA ALA A 18 -2.61 2.03 6.17
C ALA A 18 -1.23 1.61 5.62
N GLN A 19 -0.86 0.35 5.87
CA GLN A 19 0.36 -0.28 5.37
C GLN A 19 0.02 -1.32 4.29
N LEU A 20 0.80 -1.33 3.20
CA LEU A 20 0.68 -2.32 2.13
C LEU A 20 1.96 -3.14 2.02
N THR A 21 1.80 -4.46 1.95
CA THR A 21 2.88 -5.42 1.76
C THR A 21 2.52 -6.38 0.64
N ILE A 22 3.48 -6.72 -0.20
CA ILE A 22 3.32 -7.72 -1.27
C ILE A 22 4.23 -8.90 -0.93
N ASN A 23 3.67 -10.09 -0.82
CA ASN A 23 4.46 -11.31 -0.74
C ASN A 23 4.94 -11.64 -2.15
N HIS A 24 6.24 -11.52 -2.41
CA HIS A 24 6.81 -11.69 -3.75
C HIS A 24 6.85 -13.15 -4.22
N ASP A 25 6.82 -14.12 -3.30
CA ASP A 25 6.78 -15.54 -3.64
C ASP A 25 5.39 -15.99 -4.10
N THR A 26 4.34 -15.44 -3.51
CA THR A 26 2.94 -15.86 -3.75
C THR A 26 2.13 -14.85 -4.54
N GLY A 27 2.57 -13.59 -4.63
CA GLY A 27 1.81 -12.48 -5.23
C GLY A 27 0.65 -11.99 -4.38
N VAL A 28 0.48 -12.48 -3.15
CA VAL A 28 -0.59 -12.03 -2.24
C VAL A 28 -0.28 -10.60 -1.78
N VAL A 29 -1.26 -9.71 -1.93
CA VAL A 29 -1.21 -8.33 -1.44
C VAL A 29 -1.93 -8.28 -0.09
N SER A 30 -1.27 -7.72 0.91
CA SER A 30 -1.83 -7.55 2.25
C SER A 30 -1.93 -6.07 2.58
N VAL A 31 -3.10 -5.64 3.03
CA VAL A 31 -3.36 -4.29 3.51
C VAL A 31 -3.68 -4.36 4.99
N CYS A 32 -2.85 -3.72 5.80
CA CYS A 32 -3.08 -3.56 7.22
C CYS A 32 -3.53 -2.11 7.50
N ARG A 33 -4.59 -1.95 8.30
CA ARG A 33 -5.13 -0.64 8.68
C ARG A 33 -5.51 -0.64 10.15
N VAL A 34 -5.21 0.45 10.84
CA VAL A 34 -5.72 0.72 12.20
C VAL A 34 -7.05 1.46 12.09
N GLU A 35 -8.09 0.90 12.70
CA GLU A 35 -9.41 1.51 12.86
C GLU A 35 -9.72 1.67 14.36
N GLY A 36 -9.46 2.86 14.90
CA GLY A 36 -9.59 3.12 16.33
C GLY A 36 -8.56 2.36 17.15
N PHE A 37 -8.98 1.31 17.85
CA PHE A 37 -8.13 0.42 18.64
C PHE A 37 -7.93 -0.96 18.00
N GLU A 38 -8.55 -1.21 16.84
CA GLU A 38 -8.43 -2.49 16.13
C GLU A 38 -7.47 -2.37 14.94
N GLU A 39 -6.73 -3.45 14.69
CA GLU A 39 -5.91 -3.63 13.50
C GLU A 39 -6.59 -4.64 12.57
N VAL A 40 -6.98 -4.20 11.38
CA VAL A 40 -7.61 -5.03 10.36
C VAL A 40 -6.61 -5.29 9.25
N THR A 41 -6.34 -6.57 8.99
CA THR A 41 -5.53 -7.00 7.85
C THR A 41 -6.40 -7.71 6.82
N THR A 42 -6.40 -7.19 5.60
CA THR A 42 -7.10 -7.77 4.46
C THR A 42 -6.10 -8.34 3.46
N HIS A 43 -6.31 -9.58 3.02
CA HIS A 43 -5.47 -10.24 2.03
C HIS A 43 -6.19 -10.34 0.68
N TYR A 44 -5.49 -10.00 -0.40
CA TYR A 44 -5.95 -10.11 -1.78
C TYR A 44 -5.09 -11.13 -2.52
N SER A 45 -5.72 -12.16 -3.07
CA SER A 45 -5.03 -13.18 -3.87
C SER A 45 -4.54 -12.58 -5.20
N PRO A 46 -3.50 -13.17 -5.84
CA PRO A 46 -3.04 -12.74 -7.17
C PRO A 46 -4.14 -12.72 -8.24
N SER A 47 -5.16 -13.55 -8.07
CA SER A 47 -6.32 -13.64 -8.95
C SER A 47 -7.41 -12.62 -8.65
N ALA A 48 -7.20 -11.74 -7.67
CA ALA A 48 -8.17 -10.71 -7.27
C ALA A 48 -7.72 -9.29 -7.64
N TRP A 49 -6.41 -9.05 -7.84
CA TRP A 49 -5.86 -7.73 -8.13
C TRP A 49 -5.17 -7.65 -9.49
N GLU A 50 -5.31 -6.51 -10.14
CA GLU A 50 -4.74 -6.22 -11.46
C GLU A 50 -3.44 -5.41 -11.32
N MET A 51 -3.47 -4.36 -10.49
CA MET A 51 -2.35 -3.43 -10.36
C MET A 51 -2.26 -2.87 -8.95
N VAL A 52 -1.03 -2.73 -8.44
CA VAL A 52 -0.73 -2.01 -7.20
C VAL A 52 0.17 -0.82 -7.52
N THR A 53 -0.27 0.38 -7.18
CA THR A 53 0.53 1.61 -7.25
C THR A 53 0.91 2.05 -5.84
N HIS A 54 2.20 2.13 -5.52
CA HIS A 54 2.68 2.65 -4.24
C HIS A 54 3.43 3.98 -4.42
N ARG A 55 2.85 5.07 -3.91
CA ARG A 55 3.49 6.38 -3.84
C ARG A 55 4.19 6.54 -2.50
N VAL A 56 5.51 6.46 -2.54
CA VAL A 56 6.40 6.77 -1.43
C VAL A 56 6.77 8.26 -1.50
N ARG A 57 6.47 9.03 -0.45
CA ARG A 57 7.00 10.39 -0.30
C ARG A 57 8.48 10.27 0.03
N VAL A 58 9.33 10.44 -0.98
CA VAL A 58 10.77 10.52 -0.75
C VAL A 58 11.05 11.95 -0.25
N ARG A 59 11.55 12.08 0.97
CA ARG A 59 12.07 13.38 1.42
C ARG A 59 13.30 13.67 0.55
N PRO A 60 13.37 14.80 -0.18
CA PRO A 60 14.56 15.11 -0.95
C PRO A 60 15.77 15.18 0.00
N PRO A 61 16.95 14.74 -0.43
CA PRO A 61 18.15 14.83 0.40
C PRO A 61 18.35 16.28 0.82
N ALA A 62 18.63 16.50 2.10
CA ALA A 62 18.97 17.82 2.61
C ALA A 62 20.30 18.22 1.95
N ILE A 63 20.24 19.10 0.95
CA ILE A 63 21.44 19.70 0.36
C ILE A 63 22.00 20.61 1.44
N SER A 64 23.02 20.15 2.16
CA SER A 64 23.80 20.98 3.06
C SER A 64 24.69 21.88 2.21
N VAL A 65 24.25 23.11 1.96
CA VAL A 65 25.14 24.18 1.50
C VAL A 65 25.88 24.69 2.73
N ALA A 66 27.06 24.12 2.99
CA ALA A 66 28.04 24.74 3.87
C ALA A 66 28.71 25.88 3.09
N ARG A 67 28.69 27.09 3.66
CA ARG A 67 29.39 28.28 3.14
C ARG A 67 30.34 28.80 4.20
#